data_AF-A0A5E5B2L6-F1
#
_entry.id   AF-A0A5E5B2L6-F1
#
_cell.length_a   1.000
_cell.length_b   1.000
_cell.length_c   1.000
_cell.angle_alpha   90.00
_cell.angle_beta   90.00
_cell.angle_gamma   90.00
#
_symmetry.space_group_name_H-M   'P 1'
#
loop_
_entity.id
_entity.type
_entity.pdbx_description
1 polymer ?
#
loop_
_entity_poly.entity_id
_entity_poly.type
_entity_poly.pdbx_seq_one_letter_code
_entity_poly.pdbx_strand_id
1 'polypeptide(L)'
;MTKRIALVVYPGFQMMSLASMSVFEIANFGRDAPLYEVQTLSVEGGLVRDSAGIAVATEPMERHRYDTVLVAGATYVVPTEPDLVEALRRLAPKVRRIGSICSGAFVLADAGLLNGRRATTHWGQATALQQQHPDVIVEDDRIYVNDGSIWTSAGMTAGIDLALALVEADYGSDVARDTSRLLVVHYRRTGGQSQFSTLSTLEPSSDRVRAALAYAREHLREPLSVEQLAAQVHWSARHFSREFTLQTGLTPAKAIEKLRLEAAQALLEAGEASIARVATVTGFGDEERMRRAFVRTLGKPPQALLREARERMRA
;
A
#
# COMPACT_ATOMS: atom_id res chain seq x y z
N MET A 1 20.92 19.25 -5.06
CA MET A 1 21.77 18.21 -5.70
C MET A 1 20.86 17.09 -6.18
N THR A 2 21.17 16.50 -7.33
CA THR A 2 20.48 15.31 -7.86
C THR A 2 20.63 14.14 -6.87
N LYS A 3 19.53 13.46 -6.55
CA LYS A 3 19.50 12.32 -5.62
C LYS A 3 19.62 11.00 -6.38
N ARG A 4 20.45 10.08 -5.90
CA ARG A 4 20.62 8.74 -6.51
C ARG A 4 19.64 7.76 -5.91
N ILE A 5 18.78 7.19 -6.74
CA ILE A 5 17.78 6.20 -6.37
C ILE A 5 18.11 4.89 -7.08
N ALA A 6 18.14 3.81 -6.31
CA ALA A 6 18.42 2.49 -6.84
C ALA A 6 17.30 1.49 -6.54
N LEU A 7 17.02 0.61 -7.51
CA LEU A 7 16.23 -0.59 -7.30
C LEU A 7 17.14 -1.82 -7.33
N VAL A 8 17.24 -2.53 -6.22
CA VAL A 8 17.89 -3.84 -6.14
C VAL A 8 16.93 -4.89 -6.67
N VAL A 9 17.37 -5.61 -7.70
CA VAL A 9 16.66 -6.74 -8.30
C VAL A 9 17.50 -8.01 -8.18
N TYR A 10 16.81 -9.14 -8.21
CA TYR A 10 17.39 -10.48 -8.12
C TYR A 10 16.58 -11.43 -9.01
N PRO A 11 17.12 -12.61 -9.39
CA PRO A 11 16.43 -13.52 -10.30
C PRO A 11 14.99 -13.81 -9.86
N GLY A 12 14.03 -13.65 -10.77
CA GLY A 12 12.60 -13.86 -10.49
C GLY A 12 11.88 -12.67 -9.84
N PHE A 13 12.53 -11.50 -9.75
CA PHE A 13 11.86 -10.28 -9.32
C PHE A 13 10.65 -9.92 -10.21
N GLN A 14 9.74 -9.12 -9.67
CA GLN A 14 8.48 -8.76 -10.30
C GLN A 14 8.60 -7.40 -11.01
N MET A 15 8.25 -7.37 -12.30
CA MET A 15 8.41 -6.22 -13.22
C MET A 15 7.76 -4.92 -12.77
N MET A 16 6.65 -4.94 -12.01
CA MET A 16 6.01 -3.72 -11.49
C MET A 16 6.87 -3.02 -10.44
N SER A 17 7.85 -3.69 -9.85
CA SER A 17 8.88 -3.01 -9.04
C SER A 17 9.66 -2.00 -9.89
N LEU A 18 9.97 -2.32 -11.15
CA LEU A 18 10.61 -1.38 -12.08
C LEU A 18 9.68 -0.25 -12.50
N ALA A 19 8.39 -0.52 -12.68
CA ALA A 19 7.41 0.53 -13.00
C ALA A 19 7.36 1.64 -11.94
N SER A 20 7.67 1.30 -10.68
CA SER A 20 7.77 2.28 -9.59
C SER A 20 8.93 3.27 -9.79
N MET A 21 9.98 2.85 -10.52
CA MET A 21 11.15 3.70 -10.80
C MET A 21 10.84 4.79 -11.82
N SER A 22 9.84 4.59 -12.69
CA SER A 22 9.35 5.61 -13.63
C SER A 22 8.86 6.86 -12.91
N VAL A 23 8.47 6.79 -11.63
CA VAL A 23 8.12 7.98 -10.84
C VAL A 23 9.29 8.95 -10.72
N PHE A 24 10.49 8.43 -10.43
CA PHE A 24 11.68 9.26 -10.30
C PHE A 24 12.17 9.78 -11.66
N GLU A 25 12.03 8.97 -12.72
CA GLU A 25 12.28 9.38 -14.10
C GLU A 25 11.36 10.53 -14.51
N ILE A 26 10.05 10.37 -14.34
CA ILE A 26 9.05 11.38 -14.73
C ILE A 26 9.17 12.64 -13.87
N ALA A 27 9.62 12.55 -12.62
CA ALA A 27 9.89 13.74 -11.80
C ALA A 27 10.98 14.64 -12.41
N ASN A 28 11.84 14.12 -13.29
CA ASN A 28 12.82 14.90 -14.05
C ASN A 28 12.23 15.60 -15.28
N PHE A 29 11.03 15.19 -15.73
CA PHE A 29 10.48 15.65 -17.00
C PHE A 29 10.27 17.17 -17.03
N GLY A 30 10.72 17.81 -18.11
CA GLY A 30 10.57 19.26 -18.32
C GLY A 30 11.45 20.15 -17.43
N ARG A 31 12.51 19.59 -16.81
CA ARG A 31 13.44 20.34 -15.94
C ARG A 31 14.81 20.53 -16.59
N ASP A 32 15.45 21.66 -16.30
CA ASP A 32 16.80 21.98 -16.81
C ASP A 32 17.89 21.10 -16.21
N ALA A 33 17.68 20.61 -14.98
CA ALA A 33 18.58 19.68 -14.30
C ALA A 33 17.79 18.55 -13.64
N PRO A 34 18.30 17.29 -13.66
CA PRO A 34 17.61 16.15 -13.09
C PRO A 34 17.54 16.25 -11.55
N LEU A 35 16.36 15.97 -11.00
CA LEU A 35 16.15 15.76 -9.57
C LEU A 35 16.68 14.40 -9.11
N TYR A 36 16.61 13.40 -9.98
CA TYR A 36 16.98 12.02 -9.69
C TYR A 36 17.89 11.40 -10.74
N GLU A 37 18.83 10.59 -10.28
CA GLU A 37 19.57 9.61 -11.08
C GLU A 37 19.06 8.22 -10.67
N VAL A 38 18.53 7.46 -11.63
CA VAL A 38 17.83 6.19 -11.40
C VAL A 38 18.69 5.04 -11.88
N GLN A 39 18.93 4.05 -11.01
CA GLN A 39 19.76 2.89 -11.32
C GLN A 39 19.06 1.58 -10.92
N THR A 40 19.35 0.51 -11.65
CA THR A 40 18.95 -0.85 -11.29
C THR A 40 20.20 -1.62 -10.87
N LEU A 41 20.15 -2.26 -9.71
CA LEU A 41 21.29 -2.93 -9.09
C LEU A 41 21.03 -4.42 -8.94
N SER A 42 22.10 -5.21 -8.98
CA SER A 42 22.13 -6.58 -8.47
C SER A 42 23.48 -6.78 -7.77
N VAL A 43 23.64 -7.91 -7.06
CA VAL A 43 24.85 -8.17 -6.27
C VAL A 43 26.12 -7.97 -7.10
N GLU A 44 26.18 -8.57 -8.28
CA GLU A 44 27.34 -8.52 -9.17
C GLU A 44 27.16 -7.61 -10.40
N GLY A 45 25.96 -7.09 -10.63
CA GLY A 45 25.60 -6.42 -11.88
C GLY A 45 25.28 -7.41 -13.02
N GLY A 46 25.16 -6.91 -14.24
CA GLY A 46 24.85 -7.73 -15.42
C GLY A 46 23.34 -7.92 -15.65
N LEU A 47 22.98 -8.96 -16.41
CA LEU A 47 21.58 -9.21 -16.80
C LEU A 47 20.86 -10.07 -15.76
N VAL A 48 19.76 -9.54 -15.21
CA VAL A 48 18.88 -10.27 -14.28
C VAL A 48 17.52 -10.48 -14.92
N ARG A 49 17.01 -11.71 -14.89
CA ARG A 49 15.69 -12.04 -15.43
C ARG A 49 14.59 -11.83 -14.39
N ASP A 50 13.52 -11.19 -14.80
CA ASP A 50 12.29 -11.06 -14.03
C ASP A 50 11.46 -12.36 -14.08
N SER A 51 10.34 -12.40 -13.36
CA SER A 51 9.43 -13.55 -13.35
C SER A 51 8.74 -13.84 -14.68
N ALA A 52 8.73 -12.89 -15.63
CA ALA A 52 8.19 -13.06 -16.98
C ALA A 52 9.26 -13.46 -18.02
N GLY A 53 10.53 -13.60 -17.60
CA GLY A 53 11.65 -13.98 -18.45
C GLY A 53 12.35 -12.81 -19.16
N ILE A 54 11.93 -11.57 -18.92
CA ILE A 54 12.55 -10.35 -19.44
C ILE A 54 13.85 -10.09 -18.68
N ALA A 55 14.95 -9.92 -19.41
CA ALA A 55 16.25 -9.60 -18.83
C ALA A 55 16.43 -8.07 -18.71
N VAL A 56 16.87 -7.63 -17.54
CA VAL A 56 17.14 -6.22 -17.21
C VAL A 56 18.62 -6.06 -16.88
N ALA A 57 19.26 -5.05 -17.47
CA ALA A 57 20.65 -4.71 -17.17
C ALA A 57 20.77 -4.01 -15.82
N THR A 58 21.78 -4.42 -15.04
CA THR A 58 22.00 -3.95 -13.68
C THR A 58 23.47 -3.60 -13.44
N GLU A 59 23.71 -2.74 -12.47
CA GLU A 59 25.05 -2.44 -11.96
C GLU A 59 25.33 -3.14 -10.62
N PRO A 60 26.60 -3.35 -10.24
CA PRO A 60 26.94 -3.89 -8.92
C PRO A 60 26.48 -2.97 -7.79
N MET A 61 25.95 -3.55 -6.72
CA MET A 61 25.37 -2.80 -5.59
C MET A 61 26.32 -1.81 -4.91
N GLU A 62 27.62 -2.10 -4.88
CA GLU A 62 28.60 -1.32 -4.11
C GLU A 62 29.34 -0.24 -4.92
N ARG A 63 28.86 0.09 -6.13
CA ARG A 63 29.55 1.01 -7.03
C ARG A 63 29.47 2.49 -6.61
N HIS A 64 28.36 2.90 -5.98
CA HIS A 64 28.07 4.30 -5.70
C HIS A 64 27.50 4.52 -4.30
N ARG A 65 27.40 5.79 -3.88
CA ARG A 65 26.56 6.19 -2.74
C ARG A 65 25.15 6.48 -3.25
N TYR A 66 24.14 6.04 -2.49
CA TYR A 66 22.73 6.21 -2.85
C TYR A 66 21.97 6.97 -1.77
N ASP A 67 21.05 7.82 -2.20
CA ASP A 67 20.12 8.51 -1.30
C ASP A 67 18.95 7.61 -0.90
N THR A 68 18.51 6.74 -1.81
CA THR A 68 17.45 5.76 -1.55
C THR A 68 17.78 4.46 -2.27
N VAL A 69 17.64 3.34 -1.55
CA VAL A 69 17.68 1.99 -2.13
C VAL A 69 16.35 1.31 -1.88
N LEU A 70 15.72 0.80 -2.95
CA LEU A 70 14.51 0.00 -2.88
C LEU A 70 14.84 -1.44 -3.25
N VAL A 71 14.28 -2.40 -2.54
CA VAL A 71 14.38 -3.83 -2.88
C VAL A 71 13.10 -4.24 -3.59
N ALA A 72 13.25 -4.77 -4.81
CA ALA A 72 12.14 -5.26 -5.60
C ALA A 72 11.44 -6.45 -4.91
N GLY A 73 10.16 -6.62 -5.22
CA GLY A 73 9.44 -7.85 -4.87
C GLY A 73 9.67 -8.94 -5.90
N ALA A 74 9.22 -10.14 -5.56
CA ALA A 74 9.10 -11.29 -6.45
C ALA A 74 7.66 -11.82 -6.46
N THR A 75 7.28 -12.48 -7.56
CA THR A 75 5.94 -13.09 -7.72
C THR A 75 5.69 -14.19 -6.69
N TYR A 76 6.73 -14.95 -6.35
CA TYR A 76 6.72 -15.92 -5.27
C TYR A 76 7.82 -15.57 -4.29
N VAL A 77 7.54 -15.65 -2.99
CA VAL A 77 8.56 -15.49 -1.96
C VAL A 77 9.47 -16.71 -2.04
N VAL A 78 10.73 -16.47 -2.40
CA VAL A 78 11.79 -17.48 -2.39
C VAL A 78 12.79 -17.11 -1.29
N PRO A 79 13.52 -18.10 -0.72
CA PRO A 79 14.58 -17.81 0.24
C PRO A 79 15.56 -16.77 -0.32
N THR A 80 15.92 -15.78 0.49
CA THR A 80 16.87 -14.76 0.08
C THR A 80 18.28 -15.37 -0.01
N GLU A 81 18.96 -15.13 -1.13
CA GLU A 81 20.33 -15.58 -1.31
C GLU A 81 21.28 -14.94 -0.28
N PRO A 82 22.18 -15.71 0.36
CA PRO A 82 23.09 -15.19 1.40
C PRO A 82 23.92 -13.99 0.94
N ASP A 83 24.34 -14.00 -0.33
CA ASP A 83 25.18 -12.93 -0.89
C ASP A 83 24.42 -11.61 -1.01
N LEU A 84 23.10 -11.67 -1.29
CA LEU A 84 22.22 -10.51 -1.32
C LEU A 84 21.99 -9.95 0.08
N VAL A 85 21.76 -10.82 1.06
CA VAL A 85 21.65 -10.44 2.49
C VAL A 85 22.88 -9.66 2.93
N GLU A 86 24.06 -10.21 2.64
CA GLU A 86 25.33 -9.66 3.07
C GLU A 86 25.70 -8.38 2.30
N ALA A 87 25.40 -8.29 1.00
CA ALA A 87 25.51 -7.05 0.23
C ALA A 87 24.61 -5.93 0.78
N LEU A 88 23.36 -6.25 1.16
CA LEU A 88 22.45 -5.28 1.77
C LEU A 88 22.94 -4.79 3.13
N ARG A 89 23.47 -5.67 3.98
CA ARG A 89 24.05 -5.29 5.27
C ARG A 89 25.23 -4.33 5.12
N ARG A 90 26.08 -4.51 4.11
CA ARG A 90 27.20 -3.59 3.82
C ARG A 90 26.74 -2.27 3.20
N LEU A 91 25.67 -2.29 2.42
CA LEU A 91 25.13 -1.11 1.75
C LEU A 91 24.33 -0.21 2.71
N ALA A 92 23.52 -0.81 3.60
CA ALA A 92 22.55 -0.10 4.43
C ALA A 92 23.13 1.07 5.27
N PRO A 93 24.33 0.96 5.90
CA PRO A 93 24.90 2.08 6.66
C PRO A 93 25.34 3.27 5.80
N LYS A 94 25.46 3.09 4.48
CA LYS A 94 25.98 4.09 3.54
C LYS A 94 24.86 4.85 2.81
N VAL A 95 23.60 4.47 3.02
CA VAL A 95 22.44 5.03 2.33
C VAL A 95 21.56 5.82 3.29
N ARG A 96 20.97 6.92 2.83
CA ARG A 96 20.12 7.78 3.69
C ARG A 96 18.83 7.05 4.11
N ARG A 97 18.24 6.28 3.20
CA ARG A 97 17.05 5.46 3.47
C ARG A 97 17.01 4.22 2.60
N ILE A 98 16.39 3.18 3.12
CA ILE A 98 16.19 1.91 2.44
C ILE A 98 14.71 1.53 2.49
N GLY A 99 14.26 0.80 1.48
CA GLY A 99 12.89 0.40 1.39
C GLY A 99 12.67 -0.85 0.56
N SER A 100 11.42 -1.30 0.54
CA SER A 100 11.02 -2.48 -0.23
C SER A 100 9.67 -2.29 -0.90
N ILE A 101 9.48 -3.05 -1.97
CA ILE A 101 8.22 -3.19 -2.69
C ILE A 101 7.78 -4.65 -2.55
N CYS A 102 6.54 -4.88 -2.13
CA CYS A 102 5.97 -6.22 -2.02
C CYS A 102 6.81 -7.12 -1.09
N SER A 103 7.06 -8.35 -1.54
CA SER A 103 7.91 -9.35 -0.90
C SER A 103 9.39 -8.96 -0.76
N GLY A 104 9.85 -7.83 -1.31
CA GLY A 104 11.17 -7.28 -0.98
C GLY A 104 11.32 -6.99 0.53
N ALA A 105 10.21 -6.89 1.27
CA ALA A 105 10.24 -6.80 2.73
C ALA A 105 10.87 -8.03 3.39
N PHE A 106 10.71 -9.24 2.84
CA PHE A 106 11.36 -10.46 3.35
C PHE A 106 12.88 -10.36 3.21
N VAL A 107 13.35 -9.90 2.05
CA VAL A 107 14.78 -9.69 1.79
C VAL A 107 15.39 -8.69 2.79
N LEU A 108 14.68 -7.59 3.10
CA LEU A 108 15.13 -6.65 4.13
C LEU A 108 15.08 -7.25 5.54
N ALA A 109 14.09 -8.08 5.84
CA ALA A 109 13.96 -8.76 7.13
C ALA A 109 15.06 -9.82 7.34
N ASP A 110 15.38 -10.60 6.30
CA ASP A 110 16.51 -11.54 6.29
C ASP A 110 17.86 -10.82 6.53
N ALA A 111 18.00 -9.61 5.99
CA ALA A 111 19.13 -8.73 6.28
C ALA A 111 19.15 -8.15 7.70
N GLY A 112 18.08 -8.32 8.48
CA GLY A 112 17.92 -7.77 9.83
C GLY A 112 17.57 -6.27 9.84
N LEU A 113 17.26 -5.69 8.68
CA LEU A 113 17.04 -4.26 8.51
C LEU A 113 15.65 -3.81 8.97
N LEU A 114 14.73 -4.76 9.17
CA LEU A 114 13.36 -4.51 9.66
C LEU A 114 13.17 -4.84 11.16
N ASN A 115 14.22 -5.30 11.87
CA ASN A 115 14.11 -5.69 13.27
C ASN A 115 13.68 -4.50 14.15
N GLY A 116 12.58 -4.66 14.88
CA GLY A 116 11.97 -3.63 15.72
C GLY A 116 11.30 -2.49 14.95
N ARG A 117 11.15 -2.62 13.61
CA ARG A 117 10.61 -1.56 12.74
C ARG A 117 9.19 -1.87 12.30
N ARG A 118 8.42 -0.82 12.04
CA ARG A 118 7.12 -0.93 11.38
C ARG A 118 7.33 -1.15 9.88
N ALA A 119 6.69 -2.17 9.33
CA ALA A 119 6.79 -2.49 7.91
C ALA A 119 5.46 -3.05 7.38
N THR A 120 5.24 -2.91 6.07
CA THR A 120 4.18 -3.61 5.34
C THR A 120 4.79 -4.45 4.23
N THR A 121 4.01 -5.39 3.73
CA THR A 121 4.26 -6.20 2.53
C THR A 121 2.92 -6.48 1.86
N HIS A 122 2.90 -7.23 0.77
CA HIS A 122 1.65 -7.66 0.18
C HIS A 122 0.80 -8.41 1.21
N TRP A 123 -0.49 -8.07 1.36
CA TRP A 123 -1.42 -8.65 2.34
C TRP A 123 -1.36 -10.19 2.39
N GLY A 124 -1.31 -10.84 1.21
CA GLY A 124 -1.25 -12.30 1.09
C GLY A 124 0.03 -12.92 1.66
N GLN A 125 1.03 -12.09 1.97
CA GLN A 125 2.32 -12.47 2.55
C GLN A 125 2.55 -11.83 3.94
N ALA A 126 1.65 -10.97 4.44
CA ALA A 126 1.84 -10.26 5.70
C ALA A 126 1.93 -11.20 6.90
N THR A 127 1.03 -12.18 6.97
CA THR A 127 1.05 -13.22 8.02
C THR A 127 2.36 -14.02 7.98
N ALA A 128 2.83 -14.39 6.78
CA ALA A 128 4.07 -15.14 6.62
C ALA A 128 5.29 -14.32 7.06
N LEU A 129 5.34 -13.03 6.69
CA LEU A 129 6.41 -12.13 7.12
C LEU A 129 6.48 -12.01 8.64
N GLN A 130 5.33 -11.82 9.30
CA GLN A 130 5.26 -11.70 10.76
C GLN A 130 5.69 -12.99 11.47
N GLN A 131 5.35 -14.16 10.93
CA GLN A 131 5.72 -15.46 11.49
C GLN A 131 7.21 -15.77 11.34
N GLN A 132 7.78 -15.46 10.17
CA GLN A 132 9.19 -15.73 9.88
C GLN A 132 10.13 -14.72 10.54
N HIS A 133 9.66 -13.49 10.75
CA HIS A 133 10.43 -12.42 11.39
C HIS A 133 9.63 -11.78 12.54
N PRO A 134 9.59 -12.43 13.73
CA PRO A 134 8.80 -11.97 14.87
C PRO A 134 9.15 -10.57 15.38
N ASP A 135 10.38 -10.11 15.13
CA ASP A 135 10.84 -8.79 15.55
C ASP A 135 10.34 -7.65 14.64
N VAL A 136 9.75 -7.96 13.48
CA VAL A 136 9.13 -6.97 12.59
C VAL A 136 7.72 -6.66 13.09
N ILE A 137 7.35 -5.38 13.12
CA ILE A 137 5.99 -4.95 13.44
C ILE A 137 5.23 -4.83 12.12
N VAL A 138 4.55 -5.90 11.69
CA VAL A 138 3.89 -5.94 10.38
C VAL A 138 2.53 -5.21 10.43
N GLU A 139 2.38 -4.20 9.59
CA GLU A 139 1.10 -3.52 9.31
C GLU A 139 0.50 -4.10 8.02
N ASP A 140 -0.31 -5.15 8.18
CA ASP A 140 -0.80 -6.04 7.13
C ASP A 140 -1.76 -5.41 6.10
N ASP A 141 -2.35 -4.25 6.40
CA ASP A 141 -3.33 -3.57 5.55
C ASP A 141 -2.96 -2.12 5.21
N ARG A 142 -1.66 -1.88 4.96
CA ARG A 142 -1.14 -0.57 4.53
C ARG A 142 -0.57 -0.64 3.13
N ILE A 143 -0.92 0.32 2.26
CA ILE A 143 -0.29 0.49 0.94
C ILE A 143 1.21 0.74 1.08
N TYR A 144 1.62 1.60 2.00
CA TYR A 144 3.01 1.75 2.38
C TYR A 144 3.16 2.23 3.83
N VAL A 145 4.31 1.90 4.43
CA VAL A 145 4.71 2.32 5.77
C VAL A 145 6.03 3.07 5.68
N ASN A 146 6.07 4.24 6.30
CA ASN A 146 7.29 4.97 6.60
C ASN A 146 7.57 4.87 8.10
N ASP A 147 8.72 4.30 8.44
CA ASP A 147 9.32 4.31 9.76
C ASP A 147 10.74 4.92 9.63
N GLY A 148 10.82 6.25 9.70
CA GLY A 148 12.08 6.99 9.60
C GLY A 148 12.84 6.73 8.29
N SER A 149 13.98 6.04 8.39
CA SER A 149 14.81 5.64 7.24
C SER A 149 14.33 4.37 6.51
N ILE A 150 13.26 3.71 6.99
CA ILE A 150 12.71 2.47 6.43
C ILE A 150 11.36 2.74 5.77
N TRP A 151 11.23 2.36 4.50
CA TRP A 151 10.03 2.60 3.70
C TRP A 151 9.58 1.33 2.97
N THR A 152 8.43 0.77 3.31
CA THR A 152 7.98 -0.51 2.72
C THR A 152 6.60 -0.37 2.09
N SER A 153 6.30 -1.13 1.04
CA SER A 153 4.98 -1.10 0.39
C SER A 153 4.41 -2.48 0.10
N ALA A 154 3.09 -2.51 -0.06
CA ALA A 154 2.30 -3.68 -0.43
C ALA A 154 2.69 -4.33 -1.76
N GLY A 155 3.38 -3.60 -2.65
CA GLY A 155 3.75 -4.11 -3.97
C GLY A 155 2.83 -3.70 -5.12
N MET A 156 3.13 -4.21 -6.31
CA MET A 156 2.39 -3.89 -7.54
C MET A 156 2.30 -2.37 -7.72
N THR A 157 1.09 -1.82 -7.84
CA THR A 157 0.88 -0.37 -7.98
C THR A 157 1.17 0.42 -6.70
N ALA A 158 1.18 -0.22 -5.52
CA ALA A 158 1.59 0.44 -4.28
C ALA A 158 3.07 0.84 -4.26
N GLY A 159 3.89 0.25 -5.13
CA GLY A 159 5.26 0.72 -5.37
C GLY A 159 5.31 2.12 -6.00
N ILE A 160 4.35 2.45 -6.88
CA ILE A 160 4.20 3.80 -7.45
C ILE A 160 3.77 4.79 -6.36
N ASP A 161 2.82 4.38 -5.51
CA ASP A 161 2.37 5.19 -4.37
C ASP A 161 3.53 5.49 -3.39
N LEU A 162 4.34 4.47 -3.10
CA LEU A 162 5.56 4.63 -2.29
C LEU A 162 6.56 5.59 -2.95
N ALA A 163 6.82 5.44 -4.26
CA ALA A 163 7.75 6.29 -4.97
C ALA A 163 7.28 7.76 -5.03
N LEU A 164 5.97 8.00 -5.21
CA LEU A 164 5.39 9.35 -5.14
C LEU A 164 5.55 9.96 -3.73
N ALA A 165 5.33 9.16 -2.68
CA ALA A 165 5.56 9.61 -1.30
C ALA A 165 7.04 9.94 -1.03
N LEU A 166 7.97 9.20 -1.65
CA LEU A 166 9.41 9.50 -1.57
C LEU A 166 9.79 10.80 -2.29
N VAL A 167 9.15 11.08 -3.44
CA VAL A 167 9.28 12.35 -4.17
C VAL A 167 8.76 13.52 -3.35
N GLU A 168 7.58 13.35 -2.74
CA GLU A 168 6.98 14.36 -1.86
C GLU A 168 7.89 14.65 -0.65
N ALA A 169 8.41 13.61 0.00
CA ALA A 169 9.35 13.77 1.11
C ALA A 169 10.69 14.43 0.70
N ASP A 170 11.04 14.39 -0.58
CA ASP A 170 12.29 14.94 -1.09
C ASP A 170 12.19 16.37 -1.60
N TYR A 171 11.07 16.72 -2.22
CA TYR A 171 10.89 17.96 -2.99
C TYR A 171 9.52 18.62 -2.81
N GLY A 172 8.68 18.11 -1.91
CA GLY A 172 7.38 18.68 -1.56
C GLY A 172 6.21 18.19 -2.43
N SER A 173 5.00 18.51 -1.99
CA SER A 173 3.75 18.01 -2.58
C SER A 173 3.52 18.46 -4.03
N ASP A 174 4.06 19.61 -4.42
CA ASP A 174 3.83 20.15 -5.77
C ASP A 174 4.56 19.32 -6.82
N VAL A 175 5.82 18.95 -6.55
CA VAL A 175 6.59 18.07 -7.44
C VAL A 175 5.95 16.69 -7.56
N ALA A 176 5.52 16.11 -6.43
CA ALA A 176 4.84 14.82 -6.44
C ALA A 176 3.50 14.86 -7.19
N ARG A 177 2.73 15.94 -7.03
CA ARG A 177 1.46 16.15 -7.73
C ARG A 177 1.66 16.27 -9.24
N ASP A 178 2.61 17.08 -9.67
CA ASP A 178 2.91 17.22 -11.11
C ASP A 178 3.42 15.91 -11.70
N THR A 179 4.27 15.17 -10.98
CA THR A 179 4.74 13.85 -11.39
C THR A 179 3.57 12.87 -11.56
N SER A 180 2.64 12.82 -10.61
CA SER A 180 1.46 11.94 -10.70
C SER A 180 0.53 12.28 -11.88
N ARG A 181 0.41 13.57 -12.22
CA ARG A 181 -0.36 14.04 -13.38
C ARG A 181 0.27 13.59 -14.69
N LEU A 182 1.59 13.71 -14.82
CA LEU A 182 2.33 13.26 -16.00
C LEU A 182 2.26 11.73 -16.16
N LEU A 183 2.22 10.99 -15.06
CA LEU A 183 2.03 9.53 -15.06
C LEU A 183 0.58 9.09 -15.28
N VAL A 184 -0.39 10.01 -15.24
CA VAL A 184 -1.83 9.71 -15.32
C VAL A 184 -2.26 8.73 -14.21
N VAL A 185 -1.73 8.92 -13.00
CA VAL A 185 -2.11 8.13 -11.81
C VAL A 185 -2.79 9.00 -10.76
N HIS A 186 -3.58 8.38 -9.91
CA HIS A 186 -4.16 9.07 -8.76
C HIS A 186 -3.04 9.55 -7.82
N TYR A 187 -2.99 10.86 -7.59
CA TYR A 187 -1.99 11.46 -6.71
C TYR A 187 -2.06 10.95 -5.26
N ARG A 188 -3.26 10.64 -4.74
CA ARG A 188 -3.46 10.26 -3.34
C ARG A 188 -4.10 8.89 -3.19
N ARG A 189 -3.26 7.86 -3.11
CA ARG A 189 -3.51 6.72 -2.23
C ARG A 189 -2.60 6.88 -1.02
N THR A 190 -3.17 7.15 0.15
CA THR A 190 -2.32 7.40 1.33
C THR A 190 -1.76 6.06 1.83
N GLY A 191 -0.60 6.07 2.49
CA GLY A 191 -0.04 4.84 3.06
C GLY A 191 -0.97 4.14 4.06
N GLY A 192 -1.91 4.90 4.68
CA GLY A 192 -2.91 4.39 5.60
C GLY A 192 -4.12 3.70 4.96
N GLN A 193 -4.27 3.84 3.66
CA GLN A 193 -5.34 3.19 2.92
C GLN A 193 -5.09 1.67 2.87
N SER A 194 -6.19 0.93 2.93
CA SER A 194 -6.22 -0.53 2.76
C SER A 194 -5.61 -0.94 1.42
N GLN A 195 -4.89 -2.07 1.42
CA GLN A 195 -4.28 -2.60 0.19
C GLN A 195 -5.34 -3.02 -0.83
N PHE A 196 -6.47 -3.52 -0.35
CA PHE A 196 -7.59 -4.01 -1.14
C PHE A 196 -8.87 -3.31 -0.75
N SER A 197 -9.73 -3.03 -1.72
CA SER A 197 -11.08 -2.60 -1.36
C SER A 197 -11.80 -3.73 -0.62
N THR A 198 -12.62 -3.41 0.38
CA THR A 198 -13.41 -4.40 1.13
C THR A 198 -14.19 -5.32 0.17
N LEU A 199 -14.61 -4.78 -0.99
CA LEU A 199 -15.29 -5.55 -2.04
C LEU A 199 -14.42 -6.65 -2.65
N SER A 200 -13.13 -6.39 -2.83
CA SER A 200 -12.16 -7.35 -3.36
C SER A 200 -11.80 -8.44 -2.34
N THR A 201 -12.03 -8.23 -1.04
CA THR A 201 -11.83 -9.27 -0.03
C THR A 201 -13.02 -10.23 0.07
N LEU A 202 -14.22 -9.74 -0.26
CA LEU A 202 -15.46 -10.52 -0.09
C LEU A 202 -15.67 -11.53 -1.22
N GLU A 203 -15.02 -11.33 -2.38
CA GLU A 203 -14.98 -12.19 -3.59
C GLU A 203 -16.13 -13.23 -3.68
N PRO A 204 -17.39 -12.80 -3.72
CA PRO A 204 -18.49 -13.75 -3.78
C PRO A 204 -18.48 -14.47 -5.12
N SER A 205 -18.73 -15.77 -5.12
CA SER A 205 -18.86 -16.57 -6.35
C SER A 205 -20.17 -16.28 -7.08
N SER A 206 -21.20 -15.76 -6.41
CA SER A 206 -22.47 -15.38 -7.03
C SER A 206 -22.48 -13.95 -7.53
N ASP A 207 -22.87 -13.78 -8.80
CA ASP A 207 -23.10 -12.48 -9.43
C ASP A 207 -24.13 -11.64 -8.67
N ARG A 208 -25.11 -12.27 -8.01
CA ARG A 208 -26.12 -11.55 -7.21
C ARG A 208 -25.52 -10.97 -5.94
N VAL A 209 -24.70 -11.73 -5.21
CA VAL A 209 -24.02 -11.20 -4.02
C VAL A 209 -23.03 -10.11 -4.41
N ARG A 210 -22.33 -10.27 -5.56
CA ARG A 210 -21.47 -9.23 -6.15
C ARG A 210 -22.26 -7.95 -6.48
N ALA A 211 -23.44 -8.07 -7.09
CA ALA A 211 -24.31 -6.95 -7.42
C ALA A 211 -24.83 -6.22 -6.16
N ALA A 212 -25.24 -6.96 -5.12
CA ALA A 212 -25.66 -6.36 -3.85
C ALA A 212 -24.53 -5.56 -3.18
N LEU A 213 -23.29 -6.08 -3.26
CA LEU A 213 -22.11 -5.41 -2.75
C LEU A 213 -21.74 -4.14 -3.54
N ALA A 214 -21.83 -4.19 -4.87
CA ALA A 214 -21.64 -3.02 -5.71
C ALA A 214 -22.69 -1.93 -5.40
N TYR A 215 -23.97 -2.31 -5.31
CA TYR A 215 -25.04 -1.41 -4.91
C TYR A 215 -24.77 -0.77 -3.55
N ALA A 216 -24.40 -1.58 -2.54
CA ALA A 216 -24.10 -1.09 -1.20
C ALA A 216 -23.00 -0.01 -1.21
N ARG A 217 -21.95 -0.18 -2.02
CA ARG A 217 -20.84 0.79 -2.14
C ARG A 217 -21.30 2.12 -2.72
N GLU A 218 -22.19 2.11 -3.69
CA GLU A 218 -22.71 3.33 -4.32
C GLU A 218 -23.70 4.08 -3.40
N HIS A 219 -24.36 3.36 -2.50
CA HIS A 219 -25.44 3.87 -1.65
C HIS A 219 -25.09 3.87 -0.16
N LEU A 220 -23.80 3.97 0.21
CA LEU A 220 -23.35 3.83 1.61
C LEU A 220 -24.04 4.79 2.59
N ARG A 221 -24.48 5.97 2.11
CA ARG A 221 -25.21 7.00 2.88
C ARG A 221 -26.59 6.55 3.34
N GLU A 222 -27.20 5.64 2.61
CA GLU A 222 -28.56 5.20 2.86
C GLU A 222 -28.61 4.19 4.00
N PRO A 223 -29.76 4.02 4.68
CA PRO A 223 -29.99 2.81 5.43
C PRO A 223 -29.88 1.63 4.45
N LEU A 224 -28.95 0.72 4.70
CA LEU A 224 -28.73 -0.49 3.91
C LEU A 224 -29.07 -1.69 4.80
N SER A 225 -30.36 -1.93 4.99
CA SER A 225 -30.84 -3.11 5.72
C SER A 225 -30.65 -4.37 4.88
N VAL A 226 -30.73 -5.52 5.53
CA VAL A 226 -30.69 -6.83 4.86
C VAL A 226 -31.82 -6.94 3.84
N GLU A 227 -33.00 -6.44 4.18
CA GLU A 227 -34.20 -6.45 3.33
C GLU A 227 -33.99 -5.62 2.07
N GLN A 228 -33.38 -4.44 2.20
CA GLN A 228 -33.09 -3.57 1.06
C GLN A 228 -32.09 -4.22 0.10
N LEU A 229 -30.99 -4.78 0.63
CA LEU A 229 -30.01 -5.48 -0.20
C LEU A 229 -30.59 -6.74 -0.86
N ALA A 230 -31.43 -7.49 -0.13
CA ALA A 230 -32.08 -8.67 -0.66
C ALA A 230 -33.09 -8.31 -1.78
N ALA A 231 -33.80 -7.19 -1.64
CA ALA A 231 -34.73 -6.70 -2.65
C ALA A 231 -34.02 -6.33 -3.97
N GLN A 232 -32.81 -5.73 -3.90
CA GLN A 232 -32.00 -5.39 -5.08
C GLN A 232 -31.61 -6.62 -5.93
N VAL A 233 -31.59 -7.81 -5.33
CA VAL A 233 -31.23 -9.07 -6.00
C VAL A 233 -32.40 -10.05 -6.09
N HIS A 234 -33.61 -9.56 -5.83
CA HIS A 234 -34.86 -10.32 -5.85
C HIS A 234 -34.83 -11.60 -4.99
N TRP A 235 -34.26 -11.52 -3.79
CA TRP A 235 -34.25 -12.60 -2.80
C TRP A 235 -35.01 -12.22 -1.53
N SER A 236 -35.42 -13.23 -0.77
CA SER A 236 -35.87 -13.02 0.60
C SER A 236 -34.67 -12.68 1.50
N ALA A 237 -34.90 -11.87 2.55
CA ALA A 237 -33.87 -11.44 3.48
C ALA A 237 -33.13 -12.62 4.15
N ARG A 238 -33.86 -13.69 4.46
CA ARG A 238 -33.30 -14.92 5.05
C ARG A 238 -32.38 -15.65 4.08
N HIS A 239 -32.79 -15.80 2.82
CA HIS A 239 -31.97 -16.46 1.81
C HIS A 239 -30.71 -15.65 1.52
N PHE A 240 -30.87 -14.34 1.32
CA PHE A 240 -29.76 -13.42 1.09
C PHE A 240 -28.75 -13.46 2.24
N SER A 241 -29.18 -13.34 3.50
CA SER A 241 -28.24 -13.36 4.64
C SER A 241 -27.42 -14.64 4.71
N ARG A 242 -28.07 -15.79 4.49
CA ARG A 242 -27.41 -17.09 4.50
C ARG A 242 -26.39 -17.18 3.37
N GLU A 243 -26.81 -16.89 2.14
CA GLU A 243 -25.98 -17.01 0.95
C GLU A 243 -24.81 -16.02 0.97
N PHE A 244 -25.07 -14.78 1.38
CA PHE A 244 -24.06 -13.76 1.56
C PHE A 244 -22.99 -14.19 2.57
N THR A 245 -23.39 -14.74 3.72
CA THR A 245 -22.44 -15.17 4.76
C THR A 245 -21.64 -16.38 4.30
N LEU A 246 -22.28 -17.33 3.61
CA LEU A 246 -21.60 -18.50 3.06
C LEU A 246 -20.51 -18.12 2.06
N GLN A 247 -20.77 -17.12 1.21
CA GLN A 247 -19.83 -16.72 0.16
C GLN A 247 -18.75 -15.74 0.64
N THR A 248 -19.10 -14.83 1.54
CA THR A 248 -18.20 -13.74 1.95
C THR A 248 -17.52 -13.95 3.31
N GLY A 249 -17.95 -14.97 4.06
CA GLY A 249 -17.52 -15.21 5.44
C GLY A 249 -18.02 -14.18 6.46
N LEU A 250 -18.76 -13.15 6.03
CA LEU A 250 -19.28 -12.07 6.88
C LEU A 250 -20.79 -11.96 6.78
N THR A 251 -21.44 -11.54 7.87
CA THR A 251 -22.84 -11.12 7.81
C THR A 251 -22.97 -9.83 6.97
N PRO A 252 -24.09 -9.59 6.26
CA PRO A 252 -24.29 -8.37 5.47
C PRO A 252 -24.03 -7.07 6.25
N ALA A 253 -24.49 -6.98 7.50
CA ALA A 253 -24.29 -5.81 8.34
C ALA A 253 -22.80 -5.50 8.63
N LYS A 254 -21.98 -6.54 8.86
CA LYS A 254 -20.53 -6.41 9.06
C LYS A 254 -19.82 -5.97 7.77
N ALA A 255 -20.24 -6.50 6.62
CA ALA A 255 -19.68 -6.10 5.32
C ALA A 255 -19.99 -4.63 5.02
N ILE A 256 -21.23 -4.17 5.25
CA ILE A 256 -21.60 -2.75 5.12
C ILE A 256 -20.80 -1.89 6.11
N GLU A 257 -20.66 -2.29 7.37
CA GLU A 257 -19.86 -1.54 8.35
C GLU A 257 -18.40 -1.39 7.88
N LYS A 258 -17.78 -2.44 7.32
CA LYS A 258 -16.44 -2.36 6.73
C LYS A 258 -16.38 -1.42 5.52
N LEU A 259 -17.33 -1.48 4.60
CA LEU A 259 -17.38 -0.58 3.44
C LEU A 259 -17.51 0.89 3.89
N ARG A 260 -18.31 1.16 4.92
CA ARG A 260 -18.45 2.50 5.49
C ARG A 260 -17.18 2.96 6.19
N LEU A 261 -16.50 2.07 6.93
CA LEU A 261 -15.21 2.34 7.55
C LEU A 261 -14.17 2.73 6.50
N GLU A 262 -14.05 1.96 5.43
CA GLU A 262 -13.11 2.24 4.33
C GLU A 262 -13.39 3.62 3.70
N ALA A 263 -14.66 3.92 3.40
CA ALA A 263 -15.05 5.22 2.87
C ALA A 263 -14.76 6.37 3.86
N ALA A 264 -14.98 6.15 5.16
CA ALA A 264 -14.71 7.14 6.19
C ALA A 264 -13.22 7.39 6.38
N GLN A 265 -12.38 6.36 6.34
CA GLN A 265 -10.92 6.50 6.38
C GLN A 265 -10.43 7.37 5.23
N ALA A 266 -10.84 7.07 3.99
CA ALA A 266 -10.43 7.83 2.81
C ALA A 266 -10.76 9.33 2.94
N LEU A 267 -11.94 9.67 3.47
CA LEU A 267 -12.35 11.06 3.68
C LEU A 267 -11.59 11.76 4.82
N LEU A 268 -11.29 11.06 5.91
CA LEU A 268 -10.53 11.62 7.03
C LEU A 268 -9.06 11.85 6.64
N GLU A 269 -8.49 10.93 5.87
CA GLU A 269 -7.14 11.03 5.35
C GLU A 269 -6.97 12.17 4.35
N ALA A 270 -8.03 12.53 3.60
CA ALA A 270 -8.03 13.72 2.76
C ALA A 270 -7.95 15.03 3.56
N GLY A 271 -8.35 15.03 4.84
CA GLY A 271 -8.19 16.16 5.76
C GLY A 271 -9.21 17.30 5.62
N GLU A 272 -10.14 17.20 4.67
CA GLU A 272 -11.03 18.30 4.24
C GLU A 272 -12.40 18.34 4.95
N ALA A 273 -12.77 17.30 5.71
CA ALA A 273 -14.09 17.18 6.34
C ALA A 273 -14.04 17.04 7.87
N SER A 274 -15.07 17.54 8.55
CA SER A 274 -15.28 17.30 9.99
C SER A 274 -15.73 15.87 10.25
N ILE A 275 -15.47 15.35 11.46
CA ILE A 275 -15.89 13.99 11.87
C ILE A 275 -17.41 13.83 11.74
N ALA A 276 -18.17 14.83 12.20
CA ALA A 276 -19.62 14.92 12.00
C ALA A 276 -20.01 14.71 10.54
N ARG A 277 -19.39 15.46 9.63
CA ARG A 277 -19.69 15.41 8.20
C ARG A 277 -19.35 14.04 7.63
N VAL A 278 -18.19 13.48 7.98
CA VAL A 278 -17.76 12.15 7.54
C VAL A 278 -18.76 11.08 7.98
N ALA A 279 -19.20 11.10 9.24
CA ALA A 279 -20.18 10.13 9.75
C ALA A 279 -21.50 10.17 8.97
N THR A 280 -21.97 11.36 8.59
CA THR A 280 -23.17 11.52 7.76
C THR A 280 -22.96 11.01 6.33
N VAL A 281 -21.90 11.45 5.64
CA VAL A 281 -21.70 11.12 4.21
C VAL A 281 -21.26 9.69 3.94
N THR A 282 -20.90 8.95 4.98
CA THR A 282 -20.56 7.52 4.90
C THR A 282 -21.66 6.63 5.48
N GLY A 283 -22.77 7.20 5.96
CA GLY A 283 -23.93 6.45 6.44
C GLY A 283 -23.78 5.81 7.83
N PHE A 284 -22.79 6.22 8.63
CA PHE A 284 -22.81 5.92 10.07
C PHE A 284 -23.94 6.68 10.77
N GLY A 285 -24.30 7.85 10.27
CA GLY A 285 -25.36 8.73 10.78
C GLY A 285 -24.96 9.47 12.07
N ASP A 286 -24.18 8.82 12.92
CA ASP A 286 -23.77 9.31 14.24
C ASP A 286 -22.25 9.15 14.44
N GLU A 287 -21.62 10.15 15.06
CA GLU A 287 -20.18 10.17 15.32
C GLU A 287 -19.76 9.07 16.30
N GLU A 288 -20.57 8.79 17.32
CA GLU A 288 -20.24 7.79 18.33
C GLU A 288 -20.35 6.36 17.75
N ARG A 289 -21.30 6.13 16.84
CA ARG A 289 -21.37 4.87 16.07
C ARG A 289 -20.15 4.68 15.18
N MET A 290 -19.73 5.71 14.47
CA MET A 290 -18.50 5.68 13.65
C MET A 290 -17.27 5.45 14.54
N ARG A 291 -17.12 6.19 15.63
CA ARG A 291 -16.01 6.06 16.57
C ARG A 291 -15.88 4.64 17.11
N ARG A 292 -16.98 4.03 17.53
CA ARG A 292 -16.98 2.64 18.00
C ARG A 292 -16.57 1.65 16.91
N ALA A 293 -17.00 1.84 15.67
CA ALA A 293 -16.55 1.00 14.55
C ALA A 293 -15.04 1.14 14.31
N PHE A 294 -14.52 2.38 14.31
CA PHE A 294 -13.09 2.67 14.15
C PHE A 294 -12.25 2.01 15.25
N VAL A 295 -12.63 2.17 16.51
CA VAL A 295 -11.89 1.56 17.63
C VAL A 295 -11.92 0.04 17.56
N ARG A 296 -13.08 -0.56 17.25
CA ARG A 296 -13.21 -2.02 17.15
C ARG A 296 -12.40 -2.62 16.00
N THR A 297 -12.35 -1.95 14.85
CA THR A 297 -11.75 -2.52 13.64
C THR A 297 -10.30 -2.11 13.44
N LEU A 298 -9.94 -0.88 13.83
CA LEU A 298 -8.63 -0.28 13.54
C LEU A 298 -7.81 0.03 14.80
N GLY A 299 -8.37 -0.20 15.99
CA GLY A 299 -7.71 0.09 17.27
C GLY A 299 -7.54 1.58 17.59
N LYS A 300 -7.94 2.49 16.70
CA LYS A 300 -7.79 3.95 16.88
C LYS A 300 -9.05 4.74 16.50
N PRO A 301 -9.36 5.85 17.20
CA PRO A 301 -10.53 6.66 16.91
C PRO A 301 -10.36 7.54 15.65
N PRO A 302 -11.46 7.99 15.02
CA PRO A 302 -11.42 8.89 13.85
C PRO A 302 -10.61 10.17 14.07
N GLN A 303 -10.64 10.74 15.29
CA GLN A 303 -9.85 11.93 15.64
C GLN A 303 -8.35 11.72 15.41
N ALA A 304 -7.81 10.53 15.71
CA ALA A 304 -6.39 10.25 15.58
C ALA A 304 -5.96 10.31 14.10
N LEU A 305 -6.72 9.67 13.22
CA LEU A 305 -6.49 9.70 11.77
C LEU A 305 -6.60 11.11 11.19
N LEU A 306 -7.60 11.89 11.60
CA LEU A 306 -7.76 13.28 11.13
C LEU A 306 -6.60 14.18 11.60
N ARG A 307 -6.10 13.97 12.83
CA ARG A 307 -4.93 14.68 13.35
C ARG A 307 -3.67 14.32 12.56
N GLU A 308 -3.41 13.02 12.37
CA GLU A 308 -2.30 12.51 11.55
C GLU A 308 -2.36 13.07 10.11
N ALA A 309 -3.56 13.20 9.53
CA ALA A 309 -3.73 13.81 8.20
C ALA A 309 -3.41 15.31 8.19
N ARG A 310 -3.90 16.07 9.18
CA ARG A 310 -3.67 17.52 9.27
C ARG A 310 -2.23 17.88 9.60
N GLU A 311 -1.55 17.09 10.42
CA GLU A 311 -0.12 17.27 10.72
C GLU A 311 0.71 17.05 9.45
N ARG A 312 0.41 16.02 8.66
CA ARG A 312 1.04 15.78 7.35
C ARG A 312 0.79 16.89 6.33
N MET A 313 -0.38 17.53 6.33
CA MET A 313 -0.69 18.64 5.42
C MET A 313 -0.03 19.98 5.80
N ARG A 314 0.45 20.11 7.04
CA ARG A 314 1.11 21.33 7.54
C ARG A 314 2.63 21.25 7.48
N ALA A 315 3.18 20.05 7.32
CA ALA A 315 4.61 19.79 7.14
C ALA A 315 4.97 19.87 5.65
#